data_AF-A0AA95H5I4-F1
#
_entry.id   AF-A0AA95H5I4-F1
#
_cell.length_a   1.000
_cell.length_b   1.000
_cell.length_c   1.000
_cell.angle_alpha   90.00
_cell.angle_beta   90.00
_cell.angle_gamma   90.00
#
_symmetry.space_group_name_H-M   'P 1'
#
loop_
_entity.id
_entity.type
_entity.pdbx_description
1 polymer ?
#
loop_
_entity_poly.entity_id
_entity_poly.type
_entity_poly.pdbx_seq_one_letter_code
_entity_poly.pdbx_strand_id
1 'polypeptide(L)'
;MDNDKKEPSTYTGTIKVNIRGKDYYVHSSAPLPMMNLADLEEGLQRNRLIIQSAQERIRQAFIQEAIEFAAPWQINYDSPIQDAIQAHLNINMLIPLINLKGGQAVFEKLETFPVQQRVELMRNLAERSVFMQELVPYNTINRSLIITLVLMLVLALVLV
;
A
#
# COMPACT_ATOMS: atom_id res chain seq x y z
N MET A 1 27.56 -9.73 -19.20
CA MET A 1 27.44 -9.69 -17.73
C MET A 1 28.00 -8.37 -17.29
N ASP A 2 27.15 -7.39 -17.02
CA ASP A 2 27.54 -6.24 -16.22
C ASP A 2 26.31 -5.81 -15.42
N ASN A 3 26.39 -5.99 -14.11
CA ASN A 3 25.28 -5.98 -13.17
C ASN A 3 25.47 -4.77 -12.26
N ASP A 4 25.54 -3.59 -12.87
CA ASP A 4 25.69 -2.34 -12.15
C ASP A 4 24.29 -1.84 -11.76
N LYS A 5 23.66 -2.56 -10.82
CA LYS A 5 22.45 -2.10 -10.12
C LYS A 5 22.83 -0.94 -9.22
N LYS A 6 23.07 0.23 -9.82
CA LYS A 6 23.09 1.49 -9.07
C LYS A 6 21.69 1.74 -8.55
N GLU A 7 21.49 1.37 -7.30
CA GLU A 7 20.28 1.71 -6.55
C GLU A 7 20.09 3.23 -6.60
N PRO A 8 18.86 3.73 -6.75
CA PRO A 8 18.67 5.15 -6.96
C PRO A 8 18.99 5.94 -5.67
N SER A 9 20.23 6.43 -5.55
CA SER A 9 20.64 7.50 -4.63
C SER A 9 19.85 8.78 -4.89
N THR A 10 18.84 9.07 -4.07
CA THR A 10 18.20 10.39 -3.87
C THR A 10 18.00 11.21 -5.16
N TYR A 11 16.98 10.89 -5.95
CA TYR A 11 16.79 11.48 -7.27
C TYR A 11 15.75 12.61 -7.27
N THR A 12 16.16 13.78 -7.76
CA THR A 12 15.28 14.78 -8.35
C THR A 12 15.24 14.55 -9.86
N GLY A 13 14.05 14.66 -10.48
CA GLY A 13 13.83 14.38 -11.90
C GLY A 13 13.04 13.09 -12.16
N THR A 14 13.10 12.60 -13.41
CA THR A 14 12.38 11.39 -13.83
C THR A 14 13.18 10.14 -13.47
N ILE A 15 12.59 9.29 -12.63
CA ILE A 15 13.19 8.06 -12.15
C ILE A 15 12.54 6.88 -12.84
N LYS A 16 13.36 6.00 -13.39
CA LYS A 16 12.93 4.73 -13.95
C LYS A 16 12.96 3.66 -12.86
N VAL A 17 11.82 3.01 -12.62
CA VAL A 17 11.69 1.88 -11.68
C VAL A 17 11.11 0.68 -12.42
N ASN A 18 11.79 -0.45 -12.38
CA ASN A 18 11.27 -1.70 -12.95
C ASN A 18 10.49 -2.46 -11.87
N ILE A 19 9.21 -2.77 -12.13
CA ILE A 19 8.36 -3.58 -11.25
C ILE A 19 7.86 -4.78 -12.07
N ARG A 20 8.24 -6.00 -11.67
CA ARG A 20 7.87 -7.25 -12.37
C ARG A 20 8.10 -7.21 -13.89
N GLY A 21 9.21 -6.62 -14.34
CA GLY A 21 9.56 -6.54 -15.77
C GLY A 21 8.90 -5.38 -16.53
N LYS A 22 8.05 -4.58 -15.88
CA LYS A 22 7.49 -3.35 -16.46
C LYS A 22 8.21 -2.11 -15.93
N ASP A 23 8.57 -1.22 -16.84
CA ASP A 23 9.23 0.04 -16.51
C ASP A 23 8.20 1.14 -16.21
N TYR A 24 8.35 1.76 -15.04
CA TYR A 24 7.59 2.92 -14.60
C TYR A 24 8.50 4.14 -14.56
N TYR A 25 8.01 5.26 -15.11
CA TYR A 25 8.71 6.53 -15.11
C TYR A 25 7.96 7.49 -14.21
N VAL A 26 8.59 7.87 -13.10
CA VAL A 26 7.95 8.67 -12.05
C VAL A 26 8.78 9.92 -11.79
N HIS A 27 8.11 11.08 -11.70
CA HIS A 27 8.77 12.37 -11.59
C HIS A 27 8.87 12.81 -10.13
N SER A 28 10.08 12.77 -9.58
CA SER A 28 10.35 13.24 -8.21
C SER A 28 10.81 14.69 -8.24
N SER A 29 10.06 15.58 -7.59
CA SER A 29 10.47 16.96 -7.35
C SER A 29 10.87 17.12 -5.89
N ALA A 30 12.04 17.72 -5.64
CA ALA A 30 12.44 18.06 -4.27
C ALA A 30 11.38 18.98 -3.63
N PRO A 31 11.03 18.76 -2.34
CA PRO A 31 10.20 19.70 -1.60
C PRO A 31 10.83 21.09 -1.60
N LEU A 32 10.00 22.13 -1.71
CA LEU A 32 10.49 23.51 -1.76
C LEU A 32 11.25 23.85 -0.47
N PRO A 33 12.46 24.45 -0.54
CA PRO A 33 13.28 24.75 0.65
C PRO A 33 12.57 25.63 1.70
N MET A 34 11.62 26.45 1.22
CA MET A 34 10.84 27.41 2.01
C MET A 34 9.63 26.79 2.73
N MET A 35 9.34 25.50 2.51
CA MET A 35 8.21 24.82 3.15
C MET A 35 8.39 24.79 4.67
N ASN A 36 7.32 25.08 5.42
CA ASN A 36 7.38 25.12 6.88
C ASN A 36 7.44 23.67 7.45
N LEU A 37 7.78 23.51 8.73
CA LEU A 37 7.89 22.17 9.34
C LEU A 37 6.55 21.41 9.34
N ALA A 38 5.45 22.10 9.65
CA ALA A 38 4.12 21.49 9.72
C ALA A 38 3.66 20.94 8.36
N ASP A 39 3.89 21.67 7.27
CA ASP A 39 3.58 21.28 5.90
C ASP A 39 4.41 20.06 5.47
N LEU A 40 5.68 19.98 5.91
CA LEU A 40 6.53 18.82 5.63
C LEU A 40 6.04 17.57 6.37
N GLU A 41 5.64 17.71 7.63
CA GLU A 41 5.06 16.62 8.43
C GLU A 41 3.70 16.16 7.88
N GLU A 42 2.84 17.10 7.49
CA GLU A 42 1.58 16.80 6.79
C GLU A 42 1.86 16.09 5.46
N GLY A 43 2.84 16.57 4.70
CA GLY A 43 3.31 15.92 3.48
C GLY A 43 3.76 14.48 3.72
N LEU A 44 4.49 14.21 4.80
CA LEU A 44 4.93 12.87 5.15
C LEU A 44 3.73 11.95 5.44
N GLN A 45 2.79 12.42 6.27
CA GLN A 45 1.57 11.66 6.58
C GLN A 45 0.74 11.38 5.33
N ARG A 46 0.56 12.38 4.46
CA ARG A 46 -0.17 12.24 3.21
C ARG A 46 0.47 11.20 2.29
N ASN A 47 1.79 11.18 2.15
CA ASN A 47 2.46 10.18 1.32
C ASN A 47 2.32 8.76 1.89
N ARG A 48 2.33 8.60 3.23
CA ARG A 48 2.02 7.30 3.86
C ARG A 48 0.60 6.84 3.55
N LEU A 49 -0.37 7.74 3.61
CA LEU A 49 -1.77 7.45 3.25
C LEU A 49 -1.92 7.09 1.76
N ILE A 50 -1.18 7.76 0.87
CA ILE A 50 -1.17 7.42 -0.57
C ILE A 50 -0.69 5.98 -0.79
N ILE A 51 0.35 5.54 -0.07
CA ILE A 51 0.84 4.17 -0.18
C ILE A 51 -0.20 3.16 0.30
N GLN A 52 -0.88 3.42 1.41
CA GLN A 52 -1.96 2.57 1.90
C GLN A 52 -3.12 2.49 0.89
N SER A 53 -3.54 3.63 0.35
CA SER A 53 -4.59 3.72 -0.67
C SER A 53 -4.18 3.02 -1.97
N ALA A 54 -2.92 3.14 -2.38
CA ALA A 54 -2.37 2.45 -3.54
C ALA A 54 -2.38 0.93 -3.35
N GLN A 55 -1.97 0.44 -2.18
CA GLN A 55 -2.03 -0.98 -1.85
C GLN A 55 -3.47 -1.51 -1.92
N GLU A 56 -4.44 -0.77 -1.39
CA GLU A 56 -5.85 -1.15 -1.46
C GLU A 56 -6.35 -1.17 -2.90
N ARG A 57 -6.01 -0.17 -3.72
CA ARG A 57 -6.38 -0.18 -5.16
C ARG A 57 -5.75 -1.35 -5.93
N ILE A 58 -4.52 -1.74 -5.61
CA ILE A 58 -3.89 -2.95 -6.18
C ILE A 58 -4.67 -4.19 -5.76
N ARG A 59 -5.09 -4.27 -4.49
CA ARG A 59 -5.91 -5.36 -3.97
C ARG A 59 -7.24 -5.47 -4.72
N GLN A 60 -7.91 -4.34 -4.95
CA GLN A 60 -9.17 -4.29 -5.71
C GLN A 60 -8.98 -4.72 -7.17
N ALA A 61 -7.93 -4.23 -7.82
CA ALA A 61 -7.59 -4.67 -9.18
C ALA A 61 -7.34 -6.19 -9.23
N PHE A 62 -6.72 -6.76 -8.19
CA PHE A 62 -6.52 -8.22 -8.09
C PHE A 62 -7.81 -9.00 -7.84
N ILE A 63 -8.76 -8.46 -7.07
CA ILE A 63 -10.09 -9.07 -6.96
C ILE A 63 -10.78 -9.11 -8.32
N GLN A 64 -10.75 -7.98 -9.05
CA GLN A 64 -11.34 -7.88 -10.37
C GLN A 64 -10.71 -8.90 -11.35
N GLU A 65 -9.39 -9.05 -11.31
CA GLU A 65 -8.67 -10.01 -12.16
C GLU A 65 -8.97 -11.47 -11.78
N ALA A 66 -8.73 -11.83 -10.51
CA ALA A 66 -8.64 -13.23 -10.09
C ALA A 66 -9.97 -13.84 -9.65
N ILE A 67 -10.93 -13.02 -9.22
CA ILE A 67 -12.22 -13.47 -8.65
C ILE A 67 -13.38 -13.11 -9.57
N GLU A 68 -13.43 -11.86 -10.04
CA GLU A 68 -14.54 -11.39 -10.88
C GLU A 68 -14.32 -11.68 -12.37
N PHE A 69 -13.12 -12.14 -12.76
CA PHE A 69 -12.73 -12.40 -14.14
C PHE A 69 -13.01 -11.21 -15.08
N ALA A 70 -12.81 -9.99 -14.55
CA ALA A 70 -12.98 -8.76 -15.31
C ALA A 70 -12.05 -8.76 -16.53
N ALA A 71 -12.48 -8.07 -17.58
CA ALA A 71 -11.71 -8.03 -18.80
C ALA A 71 -10.37 -7.26 -18.59
N PRO A 72 -9.26 -7.68 -19.23
CA PRO A 72 -7.93 -7.08 -18.99
C PRO A 72 -7.85 -5.56 -19.16
N TRP A 73 -8.65 -4.99 -20.07
CA TRP A 73 -8.67 -3.53 -20.30
C TRP A 73 -9.37 -2.72 -19.20
N GLN A 74 -10.08 -3.38 -18.28
CA GLN A 74 -10.76 -2.75 -17.14
C GLN A 74 -9.87 -2.74 -15.88
N ILE A 75 -8.83 -3.57 -15.85
CA ILE A 75 -7.99 -3.78 -14.67
C ILE A 75 -6.85 -2.75 -14.68
N ASN A 76 -6.80 -1.88 -13.66
CA ASN A 76 -5.80 -0.82 -13.56
C ASN A 76 -4.80 -1.08 -12.42
N TYR A 77 -3.67 -1.68 -12.77
CA TYR A 77 -2.51 -1.80 -11.87
C TYR A 77 -1.54 -0.62 -11.96
N ASP A 78 -1.55 0.11 -13.06
CA ASP A 78 -0.49 1.06 -13.37
C ASP A 78 -0.56 2.32 -12.52
N SER A 79 -1.75 2.91 -12.41
CA SER A 79 -1.95 4.11 -11.59
C SER A 79 -1.55 3.89 -10.13
N PRO A 80 -2.04 2.85 -9.41
CA PRO A 80 -1.67 2.68 -8.01
C PRO A 80 -0.20 2.31 -7.82
N ILE A 81 0.45 1.64 -8.79
CA ILE A 81 1.90 1.40 -8.74
C ILE A 81 2.67 2.71 -8.87
N GLN A 82 2.32 3.58 -9.83
CA GLN A 82 2.97 4.89 -9.98
C GLN A 82 2.80 5.75 -8.74
N ASP A 83 1.59 5.77 -8.16
CA ASP A 83 1.30 6.52 -6.94
C ASP A 83 2.15 6.02 -5.75
N ALA A 84 2.30 4.70 -5.61
CA ALA A 84 3.14 4.10 -4.56
C ALA A 84 4.62 4.42 -4.74
N ILE A 85 5.14 4.34 -5.98
CA ILE A 85 6.52 4.70 -6.32
C ILE A 85 6.77 6.18 -5.96
N GLN A 86 5.90 7.07 -6.43
CA GLN A 86 6.02 8.52 -6.18
C GLN A 86 6.00 8.81 -4.69
N ALA A 87 5.02 8.27 -3.97
CA ALA A 87 4.85 8.54 -2.55
C ALA A 87 6.06 8.05 -1.73
N HIS A 88 6.62 6.90 -2.08
CA HIS A 88 7.80 6.40 -1.39
C HIS A 88 9.06 7.23 -1.67
N LEU A 89 9.25 7.69 -2.90
CA LEU A 89 10.33 8.62 -3.23
C LEU A 89 10.19 9.93 -2.46
N ASN A 90 8.96 10.46 -2.35
CA ASN A 90 8.68 11.65 -1.57
C ASN A 90 9.01 11.45 -0.09
N ILE A 91 8.65 10.31 0.51
CA ILE A 91 8.99 9.98 1.90
C ILE A 91 10.51 10.01 2.12
N ASN A 92 11.28 9.44 1.19
CA ASN A 92 12.73 9.41 1.27
C ASN A 92 13.37 10.81 1.22
N MET A 93 12.70 11.79 0.60
CA MET A 93 13.12 13.19 0.61
C MET A 93 12.62 13.95 1.84
N LEU A 94 11.39 13.70 2.27
CA LEU A 94 10.73 14.44 3.36
C LEU A 94 11.37 14.16 4.71
N ILE A 95 11.67 12.90 5.03
CA ILE A 95 12.19 12.51 6.36
C ILE A 95 13.51 13.25 6.69
N PRO A 96 14.54 13.25 5.81
CA PRO A 96 15.74 14.04 6.05
C PRO A 96 15.46 15.54 6.20
N LEU A 97 14.57 16.11 5.38
CA LEU A 97 14.25 17.55 5.43
C LEU A 97 13.55 17.97 6.72
N ILE A 98 12.63 17.13 7.23
CA ILE A 98 11.97 17.34 8.52
C ILE A 98 13.02 17.36 9.64
N ASN A 99 13.92 16.38 9.64
CA ASN A 99 14.97 16.28 10.66
C ASN A 99 15.97 17.45 10.59
N LEU A 100 16.30 17.94 9.39
CA LEU A 100 17.14 19.13 9.21
C LEU A 100 16.49 20.41 9.74
N LYS A 101 15.16 20.49 9.75
CA LYS A 101 14.40 21.65 10.27
C LYS A 101 14.06 21.54 11.77
N GLY A 102 14.59 20.53 12.46
CA GLY A 102 14.37 20.33 13.90
C GLY A 102 13.15 19.49 14.26
N GLY A 103 12.48 18.87 13.28
CA GLY A 103 11.46 17.84 13.54
C GLY A 103 12.07 16.49 13.91
N GLN A 104 11.22 15.53 14.26
CA GLN A 104 11.61 14.16 14.62
C GLN A 104 10.85 13.13 13.76
N ALA A 105 11.23 13.01 12.49
CA ALA A 105 10.69 12.02 11.58
C ALA A 105 11.60 10.78 11.51
N VAL A 106 10.98 9.60 11.54
CA VAL A 106 11.65 8.30 11.47
C VAL A 106 11.06 7.49 10.33
N PHE A 107 11.92 6.77 9.61
CA PHE A 107 11.53 5.79 8.61
C PHE A 107 10.81 4.61 9.27
N GLU A 108 9.62 4.29 8.77
CA GLU A 108 8.98 3.01 9.08
C GLU A 108 9.76 1.86 8.42
N LYS A 109 9.62 0.64 8.95
CA LYS A 109 10.39 -0.53 8.51
C LYS A 109 10.32 -0.79 7.00
N LEU A 110 9.17 -0.53 6.37
CA LEU A 110 9.01 -0.73 4.93
C LEU A 110 9.54 0.43 4.09
N GLU A 111 9.75 1.60 4.70
CA GLU A 111 10.26 2.82 4.05
C GLU A 111 11.78 2.79 3.87
N THR A 112 12.48 1.88 4.55
CA THR A 112 13.93 1.71 4.40
C THR A 112 14.31 0.79 3.24
N PHE A 113 13.35 0.05 2.68
CA PHE A 113 13.60 -0.80 1.52
C PHE A 113 13.78 0.03 0.25
N PRO A 114 14.58 -0.45 -0.72
CA PRO A 114 14.60 0.11 -2.06
C PRO A 114 13.19 0.17 -2.68
N VAL A 115 12.95 1.19 -3.50
CA VAL A 115 11.61 1.49 -4.04
C VAL A 115 10.99 0.30 -4.77
N GLN A 116 11.79 -0.36 -5.60
CA GLN A 116 11.38 -1.58 -6.29
C GLN A 116 10.92 -2.65 -5.30
N GLN A 117 11.75 -2.96 -4.31
CA GLN A 117 11.47 -4.00 -3.33
C GLN A 117 10.22 -3.69 -2.50
N ARG A 118 10.05 -2.44 -2.06
CA ARG A 118 8.86 -2.02 -1.30
C ARG A 118 7.58 -2.23 -2.10
N VAL A 119 7.57 -1.81 -3.37
CA VAL A 119 6.39 -1.89 -4.24
C VAL A 119 6.08 -3.35 -4.61
N GLU A 120 7.10 -4.18 -4.84
CA GLU A 120 6.92 -5.62 -5.06
C GLU A 120 6.34 -6.32 -3.81
N LEU A 121 6.85 -6.00 -2.61
CA LEU A 121 6.28 -6.50 -1.36
C LEU A 121 4.83 -6.04 -1.18
N MET A 122 4.53 -4.77 -1.44
CA MET A 122 3.18 -4.22 -1.37
C MET A 122 2.21 -4.98 -2.29
N ARG A 123 2.62 -5.29 -3.53
CA ARG A 123 1.83 -6.12 -4.45
C ARG A 123 1.62 -7.53 -3.92
N ASN A 124 2.69 -8.20 -3.49
CA ASN A 124 2.59 -9.57 -2.96
C ASN A 124 1.67 -9.65 -1.73
N LEU A 125 1.70 -8.63 -0.87
CA LEU A 125 0.80 -8.52 0.28
C LEU A 125 -0.65 -8.32 -0.16
N ALA A 126 -0.91 -7.46 -1.16
CA ALA A 126 -2.24 -7.27 -1.71
C ALA A 126 -2.78 -8.57 -2.32
N GLU A 127 -2.00 -9.24 -3.18
CA GLU A 127 -2.36 -10.53 -3.81
C GLU A 127 -2.67 -11.59 -2.74
N ARG A 128 -1.76 -11.77 -1.76
CA ARG A 128 -1.96 -12.73 -0.66
C ARG A 128 -3.17 -12.40 0.20
N SER A 129 -3.45 -11.12 0.44
CA SER A 129 -4.59 -10.72 1.28
C SER A 129 -5.93 -11.13 0.66
N VAL A 130 -6.05 -11.10 -0.66
CA VAL A 130 -7.25 -11.55 -1.38
C VAL A 130 -7.41 -13.06 -1.24
N PHE A 131 -6.36 -13.84 -1.51
CA PHE A 131 -6.43 -15.29 -1.33
C PHE A 131 -6.75 -15.69 0.11
N MET A 132 -6.18 -15.03 1.11
CA MET A 132 -6.50 -15.30 2.51
C MET A 132 -7.95 -14.94 2.85
N GLN A 133 -8.50 -13.87 2.25
CA GLN A 133 -9.89 -13.48 2.44
C GLN A 133 -10.86 -14.51 1.84
N GLU A 134 -10.54 -15.06 0.67
CA GLU A 134 -11.35 -16.09 0.01
C GLU A 134 -11.21 -17.48 0.65
N LEU A 135 -10.00 -17.82 1.15
CA LEU A 135 -9.72 -19.12 1.80
C LEU A 135 -10.20 -19.19 3.25
N VAL A 136 -10.51 -18.07 3.89
CA VAL A 136 -11.24 -18.06 5.16
C VAL A 136 -12.72 -18.07 4.79
N PRO A 137 -13.38 -19.25 4.71
CA PRO A 137 -14.84 -19.24 4.69
C PRO A 137 -15.26 -18.42 5.91
N TYR A 138 -16.14 -17.45 5.68
CA TYR A 138 -16.84 -16.73 6.74
C TYR A 138 -17.03 -17.66 7.92
N ASN A 139 -16.71 -17.17 9.12
CA ASN A 139 -16.77 -17.89 10.39
C ASN A 139 -18.23 -18.27 10.72
N THR A 140 -18.82 -19.12 9.89
CA THR A 140 -20.20 -19.62 9.89
C THR A 140 -20.43 -20.41 11.16
N ILE A 141 -19.39 -21.01 11.72
CA ILE A 141 -19.43 -21.70 13.01
C ILE A 141 -19.71 -20.70 14.15
N ASN A 142 -19.00 -19.57 14.21
CA ASN A 142 -19.26 -18.59 15.27
C ASN A 142 -20.62 -17.91 15.09
N ARG A 143 -21.04 -17.62 13.85
CA ARG A 143 -22.35 -17.02 13.58
C ARG A 143 -23.50 -18.00 13.82
N SER A 144 -23.33 -19.27 13.46
CA SER A 144 -24.32 -20.32 13.73
C SER A 144 -24.46 -20.54 15.23
N LEU A 145 -23.36 -20.68 15.98
CA LEU A 145 -23.40 -20.85 17.43
C LEU A 145 -24.15 -19.71 18.15
N ILE A 146 -23.93 -18.46 17.73
CA ILE A 146 -24.65 -17.30 18.28
C ILE A 146 -26.14 -17.38 17.94
N ILE A 147 -26.49 -17.71 16.69
CA ILE A 147 -27.90 -17.85 16.27
C ILE A 147 -28.58 -19.00 17.03
N THR A 148 -27.94 -20.15 17.19
CA THR A 148 -28.51 -21.30 17.93
C THR A 148 -28.68 -20.97 19.41
N LEU A 149 -27.75 -20.24 20.02
CA LEU A 149 -27.84 -19.82 21.41
C LEU A 149 -28.99 -18.83 21.64
N VAL A 150 -29.19 -17.88 20.74
CA VAL A 150 -30.33 -16.95 20.77
C VAL A 150 -31.65 -17.71 20.60
N LEU A 151 -31.72 -18.67 19.67
CA LEU A 151 -32.90 -19.51 19.45
C LEU A 151 -33.26 -20.34 20.68
N MET A 152 -32.26 -20.94 21.35
CA MET A 152 -32.48 -21.68 22.59
C MET A 152 -32.99 -20.79 23.72
N LEU A 153 -32.46 -19.57 23.87
CA LEU A 153 -32.92 -18.61 24.87
C LEU A 153 -34.38 -18.18 24.63
N VAL A 154 -34.76 -17.93 23.37
CA VAL A 154 -36.15 -17.58 23.03
C VAL A 154 -37.09 -18.75 23.28
N LEU A 155 -36.71 -19.98 22.90
CA LEU A 155 -37.51 -21.17 23.19
C LEU A 155 -37.69 -21.40 24.69
N ALA A 156 -36.63 -21.22 25.49
CA ALA A 156 -36.70 -21.34 26.94
C ALA A 156 -37.63 -20.29 27.57
N LEU A 157 -37.67 -19.07 27.04
CA LEU A 157 -38.57 -18.00 27.50
C LEU A 157 -40.04 -18.23 27.13
N VAL A 158 -40.33 -18.93 26.03
CA VAL A 158 -41.70 -19.25 25.59
C VAL A 158 -42.26 -20.48 26.33
N LEU A 159 -41.40 -21.36 26.84
CA LEU A 159 -41.77 -22.57 27.57
C LEU A 159 -41.94 -22.38 29.09
N VAL A 160 -41.70 -21.16 29.60
CA VAL A 160 -41.97 -20.74 30.99
C VAL A 160 -43.26 -19.93 31.05
#